data_AF-F9ZY70-F1
#
_entry.id   AF-F9ZY70-F1
#
_cell.length_a   1.000
_cell.length_b   1.000
_cell.length_c   1.000
_cell.angle_alpha   90.00
_cell.angle_beta   90.00
_cell.angle_gamma   90.00
#
_symmetry.space_group_name_H-M   'P 1'
#
loop_
_entity.id
_entity.type
_entity.pdbx_description
1 polymer ?
#
loop_
_entity_poly.entity_id
_entity_poly.type
_entity_poly.pdbx_seq_one_letter_code
_entity_poly.pdbx_strand_id
1 'polypeptide(L)'
;MYQQYFHFSEPPFSIAPDPHFMFMSERHQEGLAHLLYGINIGGGFVALTGEVGTGKTTLCHCLLQQLPANIDIALILNPKLNALELLATICDELGIDHDGIPQTSKNLIDAINQYLLAAYANGRRTVLLIDEAQNLSLEVLEQIRLLTNLETSKAKLLQIILVGQPELQQLLKRQDLRQLNQRITARYHLLPLSFEETRAYIQHRLTVCNGDPRLFKERAIRKIYRYSSGIPRVINILCDRALLGAYANNLHSISAEVIDGAARETLELGDTKRWLKVLAVTLLFGGIAAGGYLVKRNPLAIDQPGRVLAAPSQPPHAIADLGQAPPKPEPTLKAEPTTTEAKSFADWLQNPALSSDTAMRQALKVWQKPLPTDGRIDCDYVASLGLHCLSDNASWKDLLALDRPAILQFSLPPEQKRHALLIGVDKGQAIFRFDDDLRFPIADVLKVWDGHFLLFWRSPRPDMTIIAPLKISSNVAWLREQLSAGTGETQDSTGPSLFFDDALKANVIEFQHRHHLLEDGIVGAQTLIHLDNQTGADTSPHLEITE
;
A
#
# COMPACT_ATOMS: atom_id res chain seq x y z
N MET A 1 22.60 14.96 -1.54
CA MET A 1 23.76 15.18 -2.46
C MET A 1 23.35 16.02 -3.67
N TYR A 2 22.68 15.48 -4.70
CA TYR A 2 22.34 16.26 -5.92
C TYR A 2 21.56 17.56 -5.63
N GLN A 3 20.70 17.58 -4.61
CA GLN A 3 19.93 18.74 -4.15
C GLN A 3 20.78 20.00 -3.99
N GLN A 4 21.95 19.89 -3.35
CA GLN A 4 22.87 21.01 -3.14
C GLN A 4 23.58 21.42 -4.44
N TYR A 5 23.90 20.47 -5.32
CA TYR A 5 24.56 20.70 -6.60
C TYR A 5 23.66 21.39 -7.64
N PHE A 6 22.34 21.15 -7.58
CA PHE A 6 21.34 21.84 -8.40
C PHE A 6 20.62 22.99 -7.65
N HIS A 7 21.06 23.31 -6.44
CA HIS A 7 20.53 24.38 -5.57
C HIS A 7 19.02 24.30 -5.26
N PHE A 8 18.47 23.09 -5.19
CA PHE A 8 17.08 22.88 -4.79
C PHE A 8 16.88 23.08 -3.27
N SER A 9 15.73 23.62 -2.85
CA SER A 9 15.33 23.64 -1.43
C SER A 9 15.21 22.22 -0.87
N GLU A 10 14.62 21.31 -1.63
CA GLU A 10 14.24 19.94 -1.26
C GLU A 10 14.25 19.01 -2.50
N PRO A 11 14.17 17.68 -2.38
CA PRO A 11 14.30 16.77 -3.54
C PRO A 11 13.03 16.75 -4.42
N PRO A 12 13.05 17.32 -5.64
CA PRO A 12 11.83 17.56 -6.44
C PRO A 12 11.14 16.31 -6.98
N PHE A 13 11.75 15.13 -6.91
CA PHE A 13 11.17 13.90 -7.46
C PHE A 13 11.00 12.79 -6.40
N SER A 14 10.87 13.18 -5.13
CA SER A 14 10.45 12.27 -4.06
C SER A 14 9.13 11.55 -4.44
N ILE A 15 9.06 10.27 -4.07
CA ILE A 15 7.89 9.40 -4.27
C ILE A 15 6.90 9.55 -3.12
N ALA A 16 7.33 10.09 -1.97
CA ALA A 16 6.45 10.37 -0.84
C ALA A 16 5.35 11.38 -1.24
N PRO A 17 4.09 11.19 -0.78
CA PRO A 17 3.00 12.09 -1.10
C PRO A 17 3.14 13.40 -0.30
N ASP A 18 3.57 14.46 -0.97
CA ASP A 18 3.68 15.80 -0.43
C ASP A 18 2.69 16.75 -1.15
N PRO A 19 1.75 17.39 -0.42
CA PRO A 19 0.81 18.36 -1.00
C PRO A 19 1.46 19.53 -1.74
N HIS A 20 2.69 19.94 -1.40
CA HIS A 20 3.36 21.08 -2.07
C HIS A 20 3.75 20.77 -3.52
N PHE A 21 3.94 19.48 -3.85
CA PHE A 21 4.28 18.99 -5.18
C PHE A 21 3.06 18.52 -6.01
N MET A 22 1.86 18.87 -5.56
CA MET A 22 0.58 18.39 -6.12
C MET A 22 0.22 19.08 -7.44
N PHE A 23 0.65 18.50 -8.55
CA PHE A 23 0.29 18.97 -9.89
C PHE A 23 -1.14 18.57 -10.28
N MET A 24 -2.06 19.53 -10.24
CA MET A 24 -3.45 19.38 -10.70
C MET A 24 -3.57 19.47 -12.23
N SER A 25 -3.30 18.36 -12.93
CA SER A 25 -3.56 18.28 -14.38
C SER A 25 -5.07 18.34 -14.69
N GLU A 26 -5.46 18.68 -15.92
CA GLU A 26 -6.87 18.79 -16.33
C GLU A 26 -7.68 17.54 -15.97
N ARG A 27 -7.08 16.35 -16.16
CA ARG A 27 -7.68 15.04 -15.82
C ARG A 27 -7.86 14.83 -14.31
N HIS A 28 -6.98 15.39 -13.49
CA HIS A 28 -7.13 15.37 -12.04
C HIS A 28 -8.27 16.28 -11.59
N GLN A 29 -8.42 17.45 -12.24
CA GLN A 29 -9.52 18.39 -11.98
C GLN A 29 -10.88 17.81 -12.44
N GLU A 30 -10.95 17.21 -13.63
CA GLU A 30 -12.12 16.46 -14.11
C GLU A 30 -12.52 15.33 -13.15
N GLY A 31 -11.57 14.49 -12.75
CA GLY A 31 -11.81 13.37 -11.84
C GLY A 31 -12.30 13.82 -10.48
N LEU A 32 -11.71 14.87 -9.91
CA LEU A 32 -12.12 15.47 -8.64
C LEU A 32 -13.53 16.09 -8.74
N ALA A 33 -13.82 16.81 -9.82
CA ALA A 33 -15.17 17.33 -10.10
C ALA A 33 -16.20 16.19 -10.24
N HIS A 34 -15.83 15.07 -10.85
CA HIS A 34 -16.66 13.86 -10.95
C HIS A 34 -16.96 13.23 -9.58
N LEU A 35 -15.97 13.17 -8.67
CA LEU A 35 -16.20 12.69 -7.29
C LEU A 35 -17.12 13.63 -6.51
N LEU A 36 -16.83 14.93 -6.52
CA LEU A 36 -17.64 15.96 -5.85
C LEU A 36 -19.08 15.99 -6.39
N TYR A 37 -19.28 15.81 -7.70
CA TYR A 37 -20.61 15.69 -8.31
C TYR A 37 -21.37 14.46 -7.81
N GLY A 38 -20.73 13.28 -7.77
CA GLY A 38 -21.33 12.06 -7.25
C GLY A 38 -21.75 12.16 -5.78
N ILE A 39 -20.90 12.77 -4.94
CA ILE A 39 -21.19 13.06 -3.52
C ILE A 39 -22.38 14.02 -3.36
N ASN A 40 -22.50 15.02 -4.24
CA ASN A 40 -23.52 16.05 -4.17
C ASN A 40 -24.91 15.61 -4.66
N ILE A 41 -24.99 14.75 -5.68
CA ILE A 41 -26.26 14.12 -6.09
C ILE A 41 -26.78 13.22 -4.95
N GLY A 42 -25.90 12.38 -4.40
CA GLY A 42 -26.21 11.44 -3.33
C GLY A 42 -26.88 10.15 -3.82
N GLY A 43 -26.33 9.03 -3.38
CA GLY A 43 -26.91 7.70 -3.50
C GLY A 43 -26.15 6.75 -4.42
N GLY A 44 -25.89 5.55 -3.92
CA GLY A 44 -25.22 4.48 -4.65
C GLY A 44 -23.70 4.58 -4.56
N PHE A 45 -23.03 4.28 -5.67
CA PHE A 45 -21.58 4.13 -5.74
C PHE A 45 -20.95 5.07 -6.77
N VAL A 46 -19.78 5.60 -6.46
CA VAL A 46 -18.84 6.21 -7.42
C VAL A 46 -17.64 5.27 -7.55
N ALA A 47 -17.14 5.07 -8.77
CA ALA A 47 -15.93 4.28 -9.01
C ALA A 47 -14.84 5.11 -9.69
N LEU A 48 -13.73 5.34 -8.98
CA LEU A 48 -12.48 5.89 -9.54
C LEU A 48 -11.51 4.74 -9.82
N THR A 49 -11.00 4.66 -11.04
CA THR A 49 -9.99 3.65 -11.40
C THR A 49 -8.82 4.28 -12.11
N GLY A 50 -7.65 3.64 -12.08
CA GLY A 50 -6.47 4.13 -12.80
C GLY A 50 -5.24 3.28 -12.51
N GLU A 51 -4.28 3.30 -13.42
CA GLU A 51 -3.03 2.53 -13.32
C GLU A 51 -2.24 2.86 -12.03
N VAL A 52 -1.36 1.94 -11.62
CA VAL A 52 -0.50 2.14 -10.44
C VAL A 52 0.32 3.42 -10.58
N GLY A 53 0.25 4.31 -9.59
CA GLY A 53 1.04 5.55 -9.58
C GLY A 53 0.54 6.67 -10.51
N THR A 54 -0.70 6.60 -11.01
CA THR A 54 -1.36 7.66 -11.81
C THR A 54 -1.71 8.92 -11.04
N GLY A 55 -1.83 8.85 -9.71
CA GLY A 55 -2.29 9.96 -8.86
C GLY A 55 -3.59 9.71 -8.10
N LYS A 56 -4.15 8.47 -8.10
CA LYS A 56 -5.40 8.13 -7.41
C LYS A 56 -5.45 8.64 -5.96
N THR A 57 -4.53 8.19 -5.10
CA THR A 57 -4.46 8.57 -3.68
C THR A 57 -4.17 10.06 -3.48
N THR A 58 -3.45 10.70 -4.42
CA THR A 58 -3.29 12.16 -4.48
C THR A 58 -4.65 12.84 -4.67
N LEU A 59 -5.45 12.39 -5.65
CA LEU A 59 -6.80 12.88 -5.92
C LEU A 59 -7.75 12.64 -4.74
N CYS A 60 -7.63 11.51 -4.03
CA CYS A 60 -8.33 11.25 -2.78
C CYS A 60 -7.97 12.29 -1.70
N HIS A 61 -6.69 12.62 -1.52
CA HIS A 61 -6.25 13.67 -0.61
C HIS A 61 -6.80 15.05 -1.02
N CYS A 62 -6.81 15.36 -2.32
CA CYS A 62 -7.46 16.58 -2.84
C CYS A 62 -8.95 16.64 -2.48
N LEU A 63 -9.65 15.51 -2.58
CA LEU A 63 -11.05 15.40 -2.22
C LEU A 63 -11.26 15.68 -0.74
N LEU A 64 -10.49 15.03 0.15
CA LEU A 64 -10.57 15.24 1.60
C LEU A 64 -10.39 16.72 1.97
N GLN A 65 -9.43 17.42 1.35
CA GLN A 65 -9.20 18.85 1.56
C GLN A 65 -10.32 19.76 1.00
N GLN A 66 -11.21 19.24 0.16
CA GLN A 66 -12.31 20.00 -0.47
C GLN A 66 -13.71 19.50 -0.05
N LEU A 67 -13.82 18.54 0.88
CA LEU A 67 -15.11 18.10 1.40
C LEU A 67 -15.79 19.22 2.20
N PRO A 68 -17.07 19.54 1.93
CA PRO A 68 -17.87 20.39 2.80
C PRO A 68 -17.92 19.86 4.24
N ALA A 69 -17.87 20.78 5.21
CA ALA A 69 -17.85 20.45 6.65
C ALA A 69 -19.13 19.80 7.21
N ASN A 70 -20.13 19.52 6.38
CA ASN A 70 -21.29 18.69 6.71
C ASN A 70 -21.18 17.26 6.14
N ILE A 71 -19.97 16.81 5.79
CA ILE A 71 -19.71 15.45 5.33
C ILE A 71 -18.88 14.72 6.37
N ASP A 72 -19.47 13.67 6.92
CA ASP A 72 -18.78 12.66 7.73
C ASP A 72 -18.15 11.65 6.75
N ILE A 73 -16.88 11.29 6.92
CA ILE A 73 -16.20 10.35 6.03
C ILE A 73 -15.50 9.24 6.80
N ALA A 74 -15.66 8.01 6.32
CA ALA A 74 -14.85 6.86 6.70
C ALA A 74 -13.89 6.49 5.56
N LEU A 75 -12.62 6.26 5.90
CA LEU A 75 -11.51 6.09 4.97
C LEU A 75 -10.81 4.73 5.16
N ILE A 76 -11.08 3.78 4.26
CA ILE A 76 -10.48 2.46 4.29
C ILE A 76 -9.35 2.39 3.24
N LEU A 77 -8.10 2.49 3.70
CA LEU A 77 -6.91 2.48 2.83
C LEU A 77 -6.37 1.07 2.51
N ASN A 78 -6.67 0.07 3.35
CA ASN A 78 -6.23 -1.32 3.17
C ASN A 78 -7.43 -2.28 3.28
N PRO A 79 -8.16 -2.55 2.19
CA PRO A 79 -9.38 -3.34 2.22
C PRO A 79 -9.16 -4.87 2.28
N LYS A 80 -8.03 -5.34 2.81
CA LYS A 80 -7.78 -6.76 3.16
C LYS A 80 -8.54 -7.17 4.44
N LEU A 81 -9.84 -6.91 4.47
CA LEU A 81 -10.73 -7.12 5.61
C LEU A 81 -11.80 -8.16 5.24
N ASN A 82 -12.24 -8.96 6.21
CA ASN A 82 -13.46 -9.75 6.07
C ASN A 82 -14.73 -8.88 6.24
N ALA A 83 -15.91 -9.44 5.99
CA ALA A 83 -17.16 -8.66 5.98
C ALA A 83 -17.59 -8.12 7.35
N LEU A 84 -17.08 -8.67 8.46
CA LEU A 84 -17.31 -8.18 9.83
C LEU A 84 -16.26 -7.14 10.22
N GLU A 85 -14.98 -7.39 9.91
CA GLU A 85 -13.88 -6.42 10.08
C GLU A 85 -14.17 -5.11 9.34
N LEU A 86 -14.66 -5.17 8.10
CA LEU A 86 -15.13 -3.98 7.36
C LEU A 86 -16.14 -3.16 8.18
N LEU A 87 -17.11 -3.83 8.81
CA LEU A 87 -18.17 -3.15 9.56
C LEU A 87 -17.65 -2.54 10.87
N ALA A 88 -16.69 -3.19 11.53
CA ALA A 88 -15.99 -2.61 12.68
C ALA A 88 -15.17 -1.38 12.27
N THR A 89 -14.35 -1.46 11.21
CA THR A 89 -13.58 -0.32 10.70
C THR A 89 -14.47 0.86 10.26
N ILE A 90 -15.68 0.59 9.72
CA ILE A 90 -16.66 1.66 9.45
C ILE A 90 -17.20 2.29 10.74
N CYS A 91 -17.29 1.55 11.84
CA CYS A 91 -17.65 2.10 13.15
C CYS A 91 -16.51 2.95 13.73
N ASP A 92 -15.28 2.42 13.75
CA ASP A 92 -14.07 3.11 14.21
C ASP A 92 -13.90 4.47 13.52
N GLU A 93 -13.89 4.47 12.18
CA GLU A 93 -13.69 5.66 11.35
C GLU A 93 -14.81 6.71 11.48
N LEU A 94 -16.04 6.30 11.80
CA LEU A 94 -17.18 7.21 12.03
C LEU A 94 -17.32 7.66 13.49
N GLY A 95 -16.53 7.10 14.41
CA GLY A 95 -16.63 7.35 15.85
C GLY A 95 -17.87 6.72 16.49
N ILE A 96 -18.26 5.53 16.05
CA ILE A 96 -19.40 4.75 16.57
C ILE A 96 -18.89 3.78 17.64
N ASP A 97 -19.26 4.01 18.90
CA ASP A 97 -19.00 3.07 19.99
C ASP A 97 -19.74 1.74 19.77
N HIS A 98 -18.99 0.65 19.81
CA HIS A 98 -19.49 -0.72 19.71
C HIS A 98 -18.95 -1.68 20.78
N ASP A 99 -18.16 -1.21 21.74
CA ASP A 99 -17.34 -2.07 22.59
C ASP A 99 -18.17 -2.78 23.68
N GLY A 100 -19.32 -2.22 24.02
CA GLY A 100 -20.32 -2.85 24.90
C GLY A 100 -21.25 -3.88 24.22
N ILE A 101 -21.07 -4.17 22.93
CA ILE A 101 -22.03 -4.93 22.11
C ILE A 101 -21.34 -6.17 21.48
N PRO A 102 -22.00 -7.35 21.44
CA PRO A 102 -21.45 -8.51 20.74
C PRO A 102 -21.15 -8.21 19.27
N GLN A 103 -19.86 -8.28 18.92
CA GLN A 103 -19.30 -8.02 17.59
C GLN A 103 -19.85 -9.01 16.56
N THR A 104 -20.95 -8.63 15.93
CA THR A 104 -21.67 -9.43 14.94
C THR A 104 -22.17 -8.51 13.83
N SER A 105 -22.21 -9.00 12.59
CA SER A 105 -22.56 -8.19 11.43
C SER A 105 -23.92 -7.48 11.59
N LYS A 106 -24.91 -8.13 12.22
CA LYS A 106 -26.21 -7.51 12.53
C LYS A 106 -26.04 -6.28 13.44
N ASN A 107 -25.37 -6.44 14.58
CA ASN A 107 -25.26 -5.38 15.58
C ASN A 107 -24.47 -4.18 15.03
N LEU A 108 -23.43 -4.44 14.23
CA LEU A 108 -22.67 -3.40 13.55
C LEU A 108 -23.48 -2.68 12.46
N ILE A 109 -24.25 -3.42 11.63
CA ILE A 109 -25.19 -2.81 10.67
C ILE A 109 -26.24 -1.95 11.38
N ASP A 110 -26.78 -2.41 12.52
CA ASP A 110 -27.76 -1.66 13.31
C ASP A 110 -27.15 -0.39 13.91
N ALA A 111 -25.89 -0.42 14.37
CA ALA A 111 -25.17 0.74 14.89
C ALA A 111 -24.84 1.76 13.78
N ILE A 112 -24.30 1.28 12.65
CA ILE A 112 -24.06 2.08 11.44
C ILE A 112 -25.37 2.73 10.97
N ASN A 113 -26.47 1.99 10.88
CA ASN A 113 -27.76 2.51 10.47
C ASN A 113 -28.29 3.62 11.41
N GLN A 114 -28.13 3.44 12.74
CA GLN A 114 -28.48 4.48 13.72
C GLN A 114 -27.64 5.75 13.55
N TYR A 115 -26.32 5.62 13.38
CA TYR A 115 -25.44 6.75 13.10
C TYR A 115 -25.82 7.46 11.80
N LEU A 116 -26.02 6.71 10.71
CA LEU A 116 -26.38 7.23 9.39
C LEU A 116 -27.71 8.01 9.43
N LEU A 117 -28.72 7.50 10.14
CA LEU A 117 -29.98 8.20 10.38
C LEU A 117 -29.77 9.48 11.20
N ALA A 118 -28.93 9.45 12.24
CA ALA A 118 -28.62 10.63 13.06
C ALA A 118 -27.81 11.69 12.30
N ALA A 119 -26.85 11.30 11.46
CA ALA A 119 -26.09 12.20 10.59
C ALA A 119 -27.04 12.90 9.60
N TYR A 120 -27.87 12.14 8.88
CA TYR A 120 -28.86 12.66 7.95
C TYR A 120 -29.89 13.59 8.63
N ALA A 121 -30.38 13.25 9.81
CA ALA A 121 -31.30 14.09 10.58
C ALA A 121 -30.70 15.45 10.98
N ASN A 122 -29.38 15.52 11.16
CA ASN A 122 -28.63 16.75 11.40
C ASN A 122 -28.17 17.47 10.11
N GLY A 123 -28.63 17.03 8.92
CA GLY A 123 -28.23 17.61 7.63
C GLY A 123 -26.80 17.27 7.18
N ARG A 124 -26.13 16.33 7.88
CA ARG A 124 -24.85 15.77 7.45
C ARG A 124 -25.07 14.66 6.42
N ARG A 125 -24.03 14.32 5.69
CA ARG A 125 -23.98 13.18 4.75
C ARG A 125 -22.81 12.29 5.10
N THR A 126 -22.96 10.98 4.99
CA THR A 126 -21.86 10.04 5.26
C THR A 126 -21.31 9.47 3.96
N VAL A 127 -19.99 9.54 3.81
CA VAL A 127 -19.23 8.98 2.68
C VAL A 127 -18.33 7.85 3.19
N LEU A 128 -18.36 6.70 2.52
CA LEU A 128 -17.37 5.64 2.70
C LEU A 128 -16.43 5.63 1.49
N LEU A 129 -15.16 5.97 1.70
CA LEU A 129 -14.11 5.91 0.68
C LEU A 129 -13.22 4.70 0.94
N ILE A 130 -13.12 3.81 -0.06
CA ILE A 130 -12.27 2.62 -0.01
C ILE A 130 -11.23 2.74 -1.11
N ASP A 131 -9.94 2.87 -0.77
CA ASP A 131 -8.83 2.82 -1.76
C ASP A 131 -8.34 1.38 -1.96
N GLU A 132 -7.65 1.13 -3.08
CA GLU A 132 -7.18 -0.19 -3.52
C GLU A 132 -8.29 -1.28 -3.51
N ALA A 133 -9.53 -0.87 -3.80
CA ALA A 133 -10.76 -1.65 -3.70
C ALA A 133 -10.85 -2.86 -4.66
N GLN A 134 -9.90 -3.04 -5.59
CA GLN A 134 -9.78 -4.30 -6.33
C GLN A 134 -9.38 -5.49 -5.45
N ASN A 135 -8.84 -5.23 -4.25
CA ASN A 135 -8.43 -6.25 -3.28
C ASN A 135 -9.61 -6.77 -2.43
N LEU A 136 -10.80 -6.16 -2.54
CA LEU A 136 -12.01 -6.59 -1.81
C LEU A 136 -12.47 -7.99 -2.27
N SER A 137 -12.87 -8.83 -1.32
CA SER A 137 -13.54 -10.10 -1.64
C SER A 137 -14.96 -9.88 -2.16
N LEU A 138 -15.52 -10.89 -2.85
CA LEU A 138 -16.89 -10.84 -3.36
C LEU A 138 -17.93 -10.74 -2.23
N GLU A 139 -17.67 -11.38 -1.09
CA GLU A 139 -18.52 -11.33 0.10
C GLU A 139 -18.52 -9.93 0.72
N VAL A 140 -17.34 -9.30 0.82
CA VAL A 140 -17.20 -7.93 1.34
C VAL A 140 -17.88 -6.94 0.40
N LEU A 141 -17.75 -7.09 -0.93
CA LEU A 141 -18.48 -6.28 -1.90
C LEU A 141 -19.99 -6.47 -1.85
N GLU A 142 -20.46 -7.70 -1.57
CA GLU A 142 -21.89 -7.95 -1.34
C GLU A 142 -22.37 -7.31 -0.03
N GLN A 143 -21.57 -7.33 1.04
CA GLN A 143 -21.86 -6.60 2.28
C GLN A 143 -21.91 -5.08 2.05
N ILE A 144 -20.99 -4.53 1.27
CA ILE A 144 -20.99 -3.12 0.85
C ILE A 144 -22.25 -2.82 -0.01
N ARG A 145 -22.68 -3.74 -0.89
CA ARG A 145 -23.94 -3.63 -1.64
C ARG A 145 -25.14 -3.57 -0.69
N LEU A 146 -25.15 -4.39 0.37
CA LEU A 146 -26.21 -4.39 1.38
C LEU A 146 -26.26 -3.08 2.18
N LEU A 147 -25.10 -2.48 2.53
CA LEU A 147 -25.05 -1.16 3.19
C LEU A 147 -25.70 -0.04 2.33
N THR A 148 -25.66 -0.12 0.99
CA THR A 148 -26.41 0.84 0.14
C THR A 148 -27.93 0.64 0.10
N ASN A 149 -28.47 -0.31 0.86
CA ASN A 149 -29.90 -0.39 1.19
C ASN A 149 -30.27 0.38 2.47
N LEU A 150 -29.30 0.94 3.20
CA LEU A 150 -29.57 1.83 4.33
C LEU A 150 -30.05 3.19 3.79
N GLU A 151 -31.37 3.33 3.76
CA GLU A 151 -32.06 4.47 3.16
C GLU A 151 -33.35 4.83 3.90
N THR A 152 -33.72 6.09 3.80
CA THR A 152 -35.08 6.55 4.11
C THR A 152 -35.96 6.44 2.87
N SER A 153 -37.27 6.57 3.03
CA SER A 153 -38.23 6.66 1.91
C SER A 153 -38.03 7.87 0.97
N LYS A 154 -37.03 8.72 1.21
CA LYS A 154 -36.74 9.94 0.43
C LYS A 154 -35.27 10.10 0.03
N ALA A 155 -34.33 9.39 0.66
CA ALA A 155 -32.89 9.54 0.42
C ALA A 155 -32.07 8.33 0.88
N LYS A 156 -31.04 7.97 0.10
CA LYS A 156 -29.92 7.11 0.54
C LYS A 156 -29.14 7.80 1.66
N LEU A 157 -28.73 7.04 2.67
CA LEU A 157 -28.00 7.59 3.82
C LEU A 157 -26.48 7.52 3.65
N LEU A 158 -25.98 6.45 3.01
CA LEU A 158 -24.56 6.23 2.74
C LEU A 158 -24.24 6.42 1.26
N GLN A 159 -23.22 7.24 0.98
CA GLN A 159 -22.57 7.33 -0.32
C GLN A 159 -21.27 6.52 -0.29
N ILE A 160 -21.00 5.73 -1.33
CA ILE A 160 -19.78 4.92 -1.40
C ILE A 160 -18.90 5.36 -2.57
N ILE A 161 -17.59 5.44 -2.34
CA ILE A 161 -16.56 5.75 -3.34
C ILE A 161 -15.55 4.61 -3.33
N LEU A 162 -15.51 3.83 -4.41
CA LEU A 162 -14.53 2.77 -4.62
C LEU A 162 -13.39 3.32 -5.49
N VAL A 163 -12.18 3.35 -4.95
CA VAL A 163 -10.96 3.77 -5.65
C VAL A 163 -10.06 2.54 -5.83
N GLY A 164 -9.48 2.35 -7.02
CA GLY A 164 -8.66 1.15 -7.27
C GLY A 164 -8.00 1.08 -8.64
N GLN A 165 -7.41 -0.07 -8.93
CA GLN A 165 -6.70 -0.38 -10.17
C GLN A 165 -7.70 -0.84 -11.28
N PRO A 166 -7.29 -0.97 -12.57
CA PRO A 166 -8.19 -1.38 -13.66
C PRO A 166 -8.93 -2.71 -13.41
N GLU A 167 -8.34 -3.59 -12.60
CA GLU A 167 -8.88 -4.87 -12.11
C GLU A 167 -10.24 -4.69 -11.44
N LEU A 168 -10.45 -3.58 -10.72
CA LEU A 168 -11.74 -3.23 -10.13
C LEU A 168 -12.83 -3.13 -11.20
N GLN A 169 -12.54 -2.61 -12.39
CA GLN A 169 -13.51 -2.60 -13.48
C GLN A 169 -13.82 -3.99 -14.01
N GLN A 170 -12.84 -4.91 -14.00
CA GLN A 170 -13.03 -6.29 -14.47
C GLN A 170 -13.87 -7.07 -13.46
N LEU A 171 -13.54 -6.95 -12.18
CA LEU A 171 -14.23 -7.54 -11.05
C LEU A 171 -15.69 -7.06 -10.98
N LEU A 172 -15.95 -5.76 -11.10
CA LEU A 172 -17.31 -5.21 -11.16
C LEU A 172 -18.12 -5.65 -12.39
N LYS A 173 -17.48 -6.08 -13.49
CA LYS A 173 -18.16 -6.59 -14.70
C LYS A 173 -18.59 -8.06 -14.58
N ARG A 174 -18.22 -8.77 -13.51
CA ARG A 174 -18.66 -10.15 -13.26
C ARG A 174 -20.19 -10.25 -13.12
N GLN A 175 -20.74 -11.44 -13.40
CA GLN A 175 -22.20 -11.65 -13.41
C GLN A 175 -22.81 -11.65 -12.00
N ASP A 176 -22.08 -12.15 -11.01
CA ASP A 176 -22.44 -12.12 -9.58
C ASP A 176 -22.63 -10.68 -9.08
N LEU A 177 -21.64 -9.80 -9.33
CA LEU A 177 -21.66 -8.40 -8.91
C LEU A 177 -22.51 -7.47 -9.80
N ARG A 178 -23.27 -7.99 -10.76
CA ARG A 178 -24.10 -7.20 -11.69
C ARG A 178 -25.03 -6.21 -10.98
N GLN A 179 -25.59 -6.57 -9.83
CA GLN A 179 -26.48 -5.71 -9.04
C GLN A 179 -25.75 -4.49 -8.44
N LEU A 180 -24.52 -4.68 -7.94
CA LEU A 180 -23.65 -3.61 -7.46
C LEU A 180 -23.21 -2.74 -8.64
N ASN A 181 -22.82 -3.37 -9.74
CA ASN A 181 -22.36 -2.72 -10.97
C ASN A 181 -23.41 -1.76 -11.58
N GLN A 182 -24.70 -2.06 -11.40
CA GLN A 182 -25.84 -1.21 -11.79
C GLN A 182 -26.13 -0.05 -10.82
N ARG A 183 -25.62 -0.09 -9.58
CA ARG A 183 -25.76 0.99 -8.58
C ARG A 183 -24.61 2.00 -8.62
N ILE A 184 -23.66 1.84 -9.55
CA ILE A 184 -22.56 2.79 -9.77
C ILE A 184 -23.06 3.93 -10.67
N THR A 185 -23.32 5.09 -10.05
CA THR A 185 -23.91 6.28 -10.67
C THR A 185 -22.89 7.13 -11.42
N ALA A 186 -21.62 7.10 -11.00
CA ALA A 186 -20.52 7.78 -11.69
C ALA A 186 -19.27 6.88 -11.79
N ARG A 187 -18.55 6.99 -12.89
CA ARG A 187 -17.26 6.32 -13.13
C ARG A 187 -16.27 7.30 -13.71
N TYR A 188 -15.07 7.35 -13.13
CA TYR A 188 -13.94 8.04 -13.74
C TYR A 188 -12.76 7.07 -13.88
N HIS A 189 -12.00 7.23 -14.95
CA HIS A 189 -10.78 6.47 -15.19
C HIS A 189 -9.61 7.44 -15.37
N LEU A 190 -8.80 7.58 -14.32
CA LEU A 190 -7.64 8.45 -14.26
C LEU A 190 -6.54 7.88 -15.17
N LEU A 191 -6.52 8.39 -16.40
CA LEU A 191 -5.49 8.09 -17.39
C LEU A 191 -4.13 8.70 -16.95
N PRO A 192 -3.00 8.10 -17.37
CA PRO A 192 -1.68 8.73 -17.27
C PRO A 192 -1.64 10.13 -17.90
N LEU A 193 -0.66 10.95 -17.50
CA LEU A 193 -0.45 12.28 -18.05
C LEU A 193 -0.13 12.20 -19.56
N SER A 194 -0.65 13.13 -20.36
CA SER A 194 -0.17 13.33 -21.73
C SER A 194 1.29 13.82 -21.77
N PHE A 195 1.88 13.91 -22.97
CA PHE A 195 3.23 14.44 -23.14
C PHE A 195 3.36 15.90 -22.65
N GLU A 196 2.35 16.72 -22.92
CA GLU A 196 2.33 18.14 -22.52
C GLU A 196 2.11 18.29 -21.01
N GLU A 197 1.18 17.52 -20.42
CA GLU A 197 1.04 17.41 -18.96
C GLU A 197 2.32 16.87 -18.30
N THR A 198 3.05 15.94 -18.94
CA THR A 198 4.33 15.42 -18.44
C THR A 198 5.43 16.49 -18.45
N ARG A 199 5.49 17.34 -19.48
CA ARG A 199 6.39 18.51 -19.50
C ARG A 199 6.04 19.47 -18.35
N ALA A 200 4.76 19.81 -18.23
CA ALA A 200 4.26 20.71 -17.18
C ALA A 200 4.49 20.15 -15.76
N TYR A 201 4.31 18.84 -15.54
CA TYR A 201 4.57 18.15 -14.27
C TYR A 201 6.03 18.28 -13.82
N ILE A 202 6.98 17.98 -14.73
CA ILE A 202 8.42 18.07 -14.46
C ILE A 202 8.82 19.53 -14.17
N GLN A 203 8.29 20.48 -14.94
CA GLN A 203 8.53 21.91 -14.75
C GLN A 203 7.95 22.43 -13.44
N HIS A 204 6.74 22.00 -13.07
CA HIS A 204 6.09 22.34 -11.81
C HIS A 204 6.91 21.85 -10.61
N ARG A 205 7.27 20.56 -10.56
CA ARG A 205 8.05 20.04 -9.41
C ARG A 205 9.43 20.69 -9.29
N LEU A 206 10.08 21.06 -10.40
CA LEU A 206 11.32 21.86 -10.36
C LEU A 206 11.08 23.29 -9.85
N THR A 207 9.96 23.91 -10.23
CA THR A 207 9.62 25.28 -9.79
C THR A 207 9.35 25.32 -8.29
N VAL A 208 8.64 24.33 -7.75
CA VAL A 208 8.34 24.21 -6.30
C VAL A 208 9.64 24.20 -5.48
N CYS A 209 10.66 23.45 -5.90
CA CYS A 209 11.94 23.38 -5.18
C CYS A 209 12.94 24.50 -5.53
N ASN A 210 12.52 25.56 -6.22
CA ASN A 210 13.36 26.67 -6.74
C ASN A 210 14.45 26.29 -7.78
N GLY A 211 14.32 25.15 -8.46
CA GLY A 211 15.20 24.72 -9.56
C GLY A 211 14.87 25.35 -10.93
N ASP A 212 15.82 25.35 -11.89
CA ASP A 212 15.55 25.80 -13.26
C ASP A 212 14.57 24.83 -13.97
N PRO A 213 13.37 25.27 -14.41
CA PRO A 213 12.41 24.43 -15.11
C PRO A 213 12.91 23.87 -16.46
N ARG A 214 14.06 24.35 -16.96
CA ARG A 214 14.71 23.93 -18.21
C ARG A 214 15.87 22.95 -17.98
N LEU A 215 16.12 22.53 -16.73
CA LEU A 215 17.19 21.58 -16.37
C LEU A 215 17.10 20.27 -17.18
N PHE A 216 15.88 19.81 -17.45
CA PHE A 216 15.60 18.69 -18.35
C PHE A 216 15.39 19.22 -19.77
N LYS A 217 16.28 18.81 -20.69
CA LYS A 217 16.18 19.19 -22.11
C LYS A 217 14.95 18.53 -22.74
N GLU A 218 14.33 19.19 -23.72
CA GLU A 218 13.16 18.69 -24.47
C GLU A 218 13.31 17.24 -24.99
N ARG A 219 14.52 16.83 -25.42
CA ARG A 219 14.81 15.43 -25.82
C ARG A 219 14.78 14.45 -24.64
N ALA A 220 15.18 14.88 -23.44
CA ALA A 220 15.09 14.09 -22.21
C ALA A 220 13.63 13.93 -21.77
N ILE A 221 12.81 15.00 -21.82
CA ILE A 221 11.38 14.95 -21.48
C ILE A 221 10.64 13.96 -22.40
N ARG A 222 10.94 13.95 -23.71
CA ARG A 222 10.40 12.93 -24.64
C ARG A 222 10.82 11.50 -24.30
N LYS A 223 12.04 11.29 -23.78
CA LYS A 223 12.48 9.97 -23.30
C LYS A 223 11.76 9.58 -22.01
N ILE A 224 11.64 10.49 -21.04
CA ILE A 224 10.90 10.27 -19.79
C ILE A 224 9.46 9.87 -20.09
N TYR A 225 8.75 10.63 -20.93
CA TYR A 225 7.39 10.28 -21.35
C TYR A 225 7.32 8.91 -22.03
N ARG A 226 8.26 8.59 -22.93
CA ARG A 226 8.30 7.29 -23.62
C ARG A 226 8.58 6.10 -22.69
N TYR A 227 9.35 6.28 -21.61
CA TYR A 227 9.66 5.22 -20.65
C TYR A 227 8.62 5.09 -19.52
N SER A 228 7.99 6.20 -19.13
CA SER A 228 6.95 6.24 -18.09
C SER A 228 5.53 6.03 -18.61
N SER A 229 5.29 6.14 -19.92
CA SER A 229 3.96 6.26 -20.53
C SER A 229 3.08 7.34 -19.89
N GLY A 230 3.70 8.38 -19.29
CA GLY A 230 3.00 9.45 -18.59
C GLY A 230 2.63 9.17 -17.13
N ILE A 231 3.06 8.04 -16.54
CA ILE A 231 2.74 7.67 -15.15
C ILE A 231 3.60 8.48 -14.17
N PRO A 232 3.03 9.35 -13.31
CA PRO A 232 3.77 10.20 -12.36
C PRO A 232 4.79 9.46 -11.49
N ARG A 233 4.45 8.30 -10.92
CA ARG A 233 5.40 7.50 -10.11
C ARG A 233 6.65 7.09 -10.90
N VAL A 234 6.49 6.72 -12.18
CA VAL A 234 7.62 6.34 -13.05
C VAL A 234 8.38 7.57 -13.55
N ILE A 235 7.70 8.68 -13.81
CA ILE A 235 8.34 9.98 -14.10
C ILE A 235 9.27 10.37 -12.93
N ASN A 236 8.80 10.28 -11.68
CA ASN A 236 9.57 10.60 -10.49
C ASN A 236 10.82 9.73 -10.36
N ILE A 237 10.67 8.39 -10.44
CA ILE A 237 11.80 7.43 -10.38
C ILE A 237 12.86 7.73 -11.45
N LEU A 238 12.44 7.99 -12.69
CA LEU A 238 13.35 8.33 -13.79
C LEU A 238 14.05 9.68 -13.58
N CYS A 239 13.35 10.68 -13.07
CA CYS A 239 13.90 12.03 -12.87
C CYS A 239 14.87 12.09 -11.68
N ASP A 240 14.55 11.46 -10.55
CA ASP A 240 15.46 11.36 -9.40
C ASP A 240 16.74 10.61 -9.76
N ARG A 241 16.62 9.45 -10.42
CA ARG A 241 17.78 8.69 -10.91
C ARG A 241 18.61 9.47 -11.94
N ALA A 242 17.96 10.25 -12.81
CA ALA A 242 18.66 11.12 -13.76
C ALA A 242 19.39 12.28 -13.08
N LEU A 243 18.87 12.83 -11.98
CA LEU A 243 19.56 13.85 -11.16
C LEU A 243 20.77 13.26 -10.44
N LEU A 244 20.64 12.07 -9.86
CA LEU A 244 21.76 11.31 -9.28
C LEU A 244 22.85 11.02 -10.32
N GLY A 245 22.46 10.51 -11.50
CA GLY A 245 23.39 10.22 -12.60
C GLY A 245 24.05 11.47 -13.19
N ALA A 246 23.32 12.58 -13.29
CA ALA A 246 23.87 13.87 -13.73
C ALA A 246 24.88 14.43 -12.72
N TYR A 247 24.55 14.40 -11.43
CA TYR A 247 25.47 14.78 -10.34
C TYR A 247 26.77 13.94 -10.37
N ALA A 248 26.66 12.61 -10.46
CA ALA A 248 27.81 11.70 -10.50
C ALA A 248 28.74 11.93 -11.71
N ASN A 249 28.22 12.51 -12.80
CA ASN A 249 28.97 12.85 -14.02
C ASN A 249 29.28 14.36 -14.14
N ASN A 250 29.03 15.16 -13.10
CA ASN A 250 29.21 16.62 -13.10
C ASN A 250 28.46 17.35 -14.24
N LEU A 251 27.23 16.92 -14.54
CA LEU A 251 26.39 17.48 -15.61
C LEU A 251 25.35 18.49 -15.09
N HIS A 252 25.53 19.76 -15.43
CA HIS A 252 24.58 20.85 -15.12
C HIS A 252 23.28 20.83 -15.94
N SER A 253 23.00 19.79 -16.73
CA SER A 253 21.73 19.66 -17.48
C SER A 253 21.47 18.21 -17.89
N ILE A 254 20.20 17.79 -17.81
CA ILE A 254 19.79 16.42 -18.10
C ILE A 254 19.45 16.29 -19.58
N SER A 255 20.20 15.42 -20.27
CA SER A 255 20.05 15.08 -21.68
C SER A 255 19.40 13.70 -21.87
N ALA A 256 19.07 13.34 -23.12
CA ALA A 256 18.40 12.07 -23.41
C ALA A 256 19.27 10.86 -23.05
N GLU A 257 20.59 11.01 -23.12
CA GLU A 257 21.60 9.99 -22.81
C GLU A 257 21.63 9.67 -21.30
N VAL A 258 21.40 10.67 -20.44
CA VAL A 258 21.27 10.50 -18.99
C VAL A 258 19.98 9.74 -18.64
N ILE A 259 18.86 10.06 -19.31
CA ILE A 259 17.61 9.30 -19.15
C ILE A 259 17.79 7.85 -19.63
N ASP A 260 18.51 7.64 -20.74
CA ASP A 260 18.83 6.29 -21.23
C ASP A 260 19.78 5.52 -20.30
N GLY A 261 20.53 6.20 -19.42
CA GLY A 261 21.21 5.59 -18.27
C GLY A 261 20.22 5.20 -17.17
N ALA A 262 19.55 6.21 -16.59
CA ALA A 262 18.60 6.05 -15.50
C ALA A 262 17.52 4.98 -15.77
N ALA A 263 16.97 4.94 -16.98
CA ALA A 263 15.96 3.96 -17.38
C ALA A 263 16.47 2.52 -17.47
N ARG A 264 17.78 2.29 -17.67
CA ARG A 264 18.39 0.95 -17.61
C ARG A 264 18.73 0.50 -16.18
N GLU A 265 18.79 1.43 -15.24
CA GLU A 265 19.08 1.15 -13.82
C GLU A 265 17.81 0.99 -12.97
N THR A 266 16.70 1.62 -13.36
CA THR A 266 15.46 1.67 -12.57
C THR A 266 14.26 0.96 -13.19
N LEU A 267 14.26 0.76 -14.50
CA LEU A 267 13.28 -0.09 -15.17
C LEU A 267 14.01 -1.33 -15.67
N GLU A 268 13.43 -2.50 -15.44
CA GLU A 268 13.93 -3.76 -16.01
C GLU A 268 13.62 -3.83 -17.51
N LEU A 269 14.32 -2.98 -18.28
CA LEU A 269 14.32 -2.96 -19.73
C LEU A 269 15.08 -4.19 -20.25
N GLY A 270 14.48 -5.37 -20.08
CA GLY A 270 15.00 -6.66 -20.53
C GLY A 270 15.53 -6.55 -21.95
N ASP A 271 16.78 -6.96 -22.16
CA ASP A 271 17.63 -6.45 -23.23
C ASP A 271 17.07 -6.68 -24.64
N THR A 272 16.25 -5.73 -25.09
CA THR A 272 15.57 -5.77 -26.38
C THR A 272 16.53 -5.63 -27.56
N LYS A 273 17.81 -5.28 -27.33
CA LYS A 273 18.84 -5.34 -28.38
C LYS A 273 19.38 -6.76 -28.57
N ARG A 274 19.16 -7.69 -27.65
CA ARG A 274 19.61 -9.08 -27.75
C ARG A 274 18.77 -9.89 -28.74
N TRP A 275 17.43 -9.89 -28.62
CA TRP A 275 16.55 -10.59 -29.58
C TRP A 275 16.59 -9.95 -30.98
N LEU A 276 16.70 -8.61 -31.10
CA LEU A 276 16.87 -7.94 -32.39
C LEU A 276 18.20 -8.32 -33.08
N LYS A 277 19.30 -8.51 -32.33
CA LYS A 277 20.55 -9.06 -32.88
C LYS A 277 20.41 -10.53 -33.28
N VAL A 278 19.71 -11.35 -32.49
CA VAL A 278 19.39 -12.75 -32.87
C VAL A 278 18.58 -12.78 -34.17
N LEU A 279 17.53 -11.96 -34.30
CA LEU A 279 16.74 -11.83 -35.52
C LEU A 279 17.57 -11.40 -36.74
N ALA A 280 18.48 -10.44 -36.58
CA ALA A 280 19.39 -10.03 -37.66
C ALA A 280 20.30 -11.18 -38.12
N VAL A 281 20.82 -11.99 -37.17
CA VAL A 281 21.64 -13.17 -37.48
C VAL A 281 20.82 -14.30 -38.12
N THR A 282 19.62 -14.59 -37.62
CA THR A 282 18.75 -15.62 -38.20
C THR A 282 18.19 -15.22 -39.56
N LEU A 283 17.97 -13.92 -39.83
CA LEU A 283 17.66 -13.43 -41.18
C LEU A 283 18.84 -13.55 -42.13
N LEU A 284 20.08 -13.34 -41.66
CA LEU A 284 21.28 -13.56 -42.48
C LEU A 284 21.44 -15.03 -42.89
N PHE A 285 21.29 -15.96 -41.95
CA PHE A 285 21.34 -17.40 -42.24
C PHE A 285 20.11 -17.89 -43.05
N GLY A 286 18.92 -17.40 -42.71
CA GLY A 286 17.67 -17.74 -43.40
C GLY A 286 17.63 -17.27 -44.86
N GLY A 287 18.21 -16.10 -45.16
CA GLY A 287 18.32 -15.58 -46.52
C GLY A 287 19.16 -16.47 -47.44
N ILE A 288 20.26 -17.04 -46.91
CA ILE A 288 21.13 -17.98 -47.64
C ILE A 288 20.37 -19.29 -47.94
N ALA A 289 19.61 -19.81 -46.97
CA ALA A 289 18.80 -21.02 -47.17
C ALA A 289 17.63 -20.79 -48.15
N ALA A 290 16.91 -19.67 -48.05
CA ALA A 290 15.79 -19.33 -48.92
C ALA A 290 16.22 -19.08 -50.37
N GLY A 291 17.36 -18.40 -50.58
CA GLY A 291 17.92 -18.13 -51.90
C GLY A 291 18.25 -19.40 -52.69
N GLY A 292 18.70 -20.46 -52.02
CA GLY A 292 18.95 -21.77 -52.64
C GLY A 292 17.68 -22.54 -53.05
N TYR A 293 16.54 -22.26 -52.41
CA TYR A 293 15.29 -23.01 -52.62
C TYR A 293 14.38 -22.39 -53.70
N LEU A 294 14.31 -21.05 -53.76
CA LEU A 294 13.34 -20.33 -54.60
C LEU A 294 13.70 -20.25 -56.10
N VAL A 295 14.88 -20.70 -56.52
CA VAL A 295 15.24 -20.80 -57.96
C VAL A 295 14.49 -21.94 -58.68
N LYS A 296 13.79 -22.84 -57.93
CA LYS A 296 13.31 -24.12 -58.49
C LYS A 296 11.78 -24.35 -58.50
N ARG A 297 10.94 -23.29 -58.52
CA ARG A 297 9.57 -23.38 -59.09
C ARG A 297 8.92 -22.03 -59.38
N ASN A 298 8.15 -21.99 -60.47
CA ASN A 298 7.38 -20.88 -61.03
C ASN A 298 6.21 -21.52 -61.84
N PRO A 299 5.11 -20.84 -62.22
CA PRO A 299 4.46 -19.64 -61.66
C PRO A 299 2.92 -19.85 -61.47
N LEU A 300 2.15 -18.74 -61.38
CA LEU A 300 0.67 -18.60 -61.54
C LEU A 300 -0.19 -18.97 -60.31
N ALA A 301 -1.36 -18.35 -60.05
CA ALA A 301 -2.14 -17.37 -60.84
C ALA A 301 -2.70 -16.20 -59.97
N ILE A 302 -3.49 -15.29 -60.58
CA ILE A 302 -4.07 -14.06 -59.98
C ILE A 302 -5.59 -14.04 -60.21
N ASP A 303 -6.41 -13.57 -59.25
CA ASP A 303 -7.70 -12.89 -59.56
C ASP A 303 -8.24 -11.99 -58.40
N GLN A 304 -9.42 -11.34 -58.59
CA GLN A 304 -9.84 -10.05 -57.98
C GLN A 304 -11.27 -10.02 -57.29
N PRO A 305 -11.81 -8.86 -56.78
CA PRO A 305 -12.71 -8.83 -55.58
C PRO A 305 -14.16 -8.23 -55.67
N GLY A 306 -14.89 -8.21 -54.53
CA GLY A 306 -16.16 -7.49 -54.21
C GLY A 306 -16.65 -7.77 -52.76
N ARG A 307 -17.81 -7.35 -52.19
CA ARG A 307 -18.87 -6.30 -52.35
C ARG A 307 -19.93 -6.49 -51.20
N VAL A 308 -20.86 -5.61 -50.78
CA VAL A 308 -20.97 -4.13 -50.55
C VAL A 308 -22.38 -3.76 -49.96
N LEU A 309 -22.51 -2.73 -49.07
CA LEU A 309 -23.78 -2.10 -48.52
C LEU A 309 -24.69 -2.98 -47.57
N ALA A 310 -25.63 -2.51 -46.71
CA ALA A 310 -26.15 -1.19 -46.24
C ALA A 310 -26.96 -1.30 -44.87
N ALA A 311 -27.50 -0.17 -44.36
CA ALA A 311 -28.48 -0.02 -43.23
C ALA A 311 -29.84 0.57 -43.77
N PRO A 312 -30.86 1.15 -43.04
CA PRO A 312 -31.05 1.51 -41.60
C PRO A 312 -32.52 1.32 -41.03
N SER A 313 -32.88 1.93 -39.86
CA SER A 313 -34.18 2.62 -39.48
C SER A 313 -34.63 2.53 -37.97
N GLN A 314 -35.70 3.27 -37.59
CA GLN A 314 -36.22 3.60 -36.21
C GLN A 314 -37.77 3.90 -36.27
N PRO A 315 -38.44 4.59 -35.29
CA PRO A 315 -38.77 4.34 -33.86
C PRO A 315 -40.34 4.22 -33.71
N PRO A 316 -41.13 4.91 -32.83
CA PRO A 316 -41.06 5.35 -31.41
C PRO A 316 -42.30 4.92 -30.54
N HIS A 317 -42.41 5.35 -29.26
CA HIS A 317 -43.64 5.91 -28.60
C HIS A 317 -43.40 6.29 -27.10
N ALA A 318 -44.35 6.95 -26.41
CA ALA A 318 -44.21 7.61 -25.09
C ALA A 318 -45.55 7.79 -24.32
N ILE A 319 -45.55 8.31 -23.07
CA ILE A 319 -46.48 9.33 -22.44
C ILE A 319 -46.22 9.50 -20.90
N ALA A 320 -46.71 10.61 -20.30
CA ALA A 320 -46.50 11.16 -18.93
C ALA A 320 -47.44 10.56 -17.82
N ASP A 321 -47.71 11.09 -16.59
CA ASP A 321 -47.49 12.42 -15.93
C ASP A 321 -47.69 12.41 -14.37
N LEU A 322 -47.38 13.53 -13.68
CA LEU A 322 -47.88 14.11 -12.38
C LEU A 322 -47.83 13.36 -11.00
N GLY A 323 -47.52 14.12 -9.91
CA GLY A 323 -47.76 13.73 -8.48
C GLY A 323 -47.15 14.67 -7.38
N GLN A 324 -47.85 14.92 -6.26
CA GLN A 324 -47.55 15.98 -5.24
C GLN A 324 -46.93 15.49 -3.87
N ALA A 325 -46.60 16.42 -2.94
CA ALA A 325 -45.97 16.24 -1.60
C ALA A 325 -46.90 16.74 -0.43
N PRO A 326 -46.58 16.83 0.90
CA PRO A 326 -45.32 16.71 1.72
C PRO A 326 -45.52 15.72 2.94
N PRO A 327 -45.21 15.91 4.27
CA PRO A 327 -44.27 16.76 5.05
C PRO A 327 -43.38 16.01 6.13
N LYS A 328 -43.68 16.15 7.45
CA LYS A 328 -42.89 15.95 8.72
C LYS A 328 -43.82 15.42 9.88
N PRO A 329 -43.41 15.07 11.14
CA PRO A 329 -42.43 15.73 12.03
C PRO A 329 -41.47 14.83 12.91
N GLU A 330 -40.70 15.51 13.78
CA GLU A 330 -39.74 15.09 14.84
C GLU A 330 -40.46 14.66 16.17
N PRO A 331 -39.84 14.42 17.39
CA PRO A 331 -38.49 14.84 17.86
C PRO A 331 -37.70 14.07 19.00
N THR A 332 -36.38 14.32 19.08
CA THR A 332 -35.52 14.50 20.32
C THR A 332 -35.39 13.38 21.40
N LEU A 333 -34.49 13.39 22.42
CA LEU A 333 -33.46 14.33 22.97
C LEU A 333 -32.17 13.58 23.45
N LYS A 334 -31.01 14.26 23.34
CA LYS A 334 -29.82 14.33 24.25
C LYS A 334 -29.07 13.10 24.83
N ALA A 335 -27.77 13.32 25.06
CA ALA A 335 -26.84 12.56 25.90
C ALA A 335 -26.08 13.54 26.85
N GLU A 336 -25.25 13.04 27.79
CA GLU A 336 -24.11 13.78 28.39
C GLU A 336 -23.09 12.84 29.11
N PRO A 337 -21.78 13.17 29.25
CA PRO A 337 -20.69 12.26 29.70
C PRO A 337 -19.92 12.75 30.96
N THR A 338 -18.86 12.04 31.41
CA THR A 338 -17.70 12.65 32.14
C THR A 338 -16.44 11.75 32.24
N THR A 339 -15.32 12.31 32.72
CA THR A 339 -13.91 11.81 32.65
C THR A 339 -13.12 11.98 33.96
N THR A 340 -11.92 11.39 34.08
CA THR A 340 -10.84 11.83 35.02
C THR A 340 -9.44 11.35 34.54
N GLU A 341 -8.35 11.82 35.16
CA GLU A 341 -6.99 11.91 34.58
C GLU A 341 -5.94 10.90 35.13
N ALA A 342 -4.85 10.72 34.39
CA ALA A 342 -3.60 10.05 34.80
C ALA A 342 -2.37 10.71 34.14
N LYS A 343 -1.13 10.42 34.60
CA LYS A 343 0.11 10.92 33.96
C LYS A 343 0.14 10.51 32.48
N SER A 344 0.19 11.47 31.56
CA SER A 344 0.08 11.15 30.13
C SER A 344 1.37 10.53 29.57
N PHE A 345 1.20 9.63 28.61
CA PHE A 345 2.31 9.11 27.79
C PHE A 345 3.02 10.23 27.03
N ALA A 346 2.28 11.24 26.59
CA ALA A 346 2.80 12.37 25.83
C ALA A 346 3.82 13.20 26.63
N ASP A 347 3.60 13.41 27.93
CA ASP A 347 4.53 14.13 28.82
C ASP A 347 5.85 13.37 28.99
N TRP A 348 5.78 12.04 29.16
CA TRP A 348 6.96 11.19 29.28
C TRP A 348 7.80 11.17 27.99
N LEU A 349 7.13 11.08 26.84
CA LEU A 349 7.78 10.99 25.53
C LEU A 349 8.60 12.24 25.18
N GLN A 350 8.31 13.40 25.78
CA GLN A 350 9.12 14.61 25.59
C GLN A 350 10.57 14.46 26.08
N ASN A 351 10.87 13.49 26.98
CA ASN A 351 12.20 13.28 27.55
C ASN A 351 13.29 13.12 26.47
N PRO A 352 14.28 14.03 26.36
CA PRO A 352 15.32 13.97 25.33
C PRO A 352 16.30 12.81 25.50
N ALA A 353 16.32 12.12 26.65
CA ALA A 353 17.18 10.97 26.89
C ALA A 353 16.66 9.67 26.23
N LEU A 354 15.42 9.65 25.73
CA LEU A 354 14.83 8.59 24.90
C LEU A 354 15.42 8.59 23.48
N SER A 355 16.72 8.30 23.40
CA SER A 355 17.50 8.27 22.16
C SER A 355 17.70 6.84 21.64
N SER A 356 18.00 6.69 20.35
CA SER A 356 18.26 5.38 19.73
C SER A 356 19.42 4.64 20.40
N ASP A 357 20.53 5.32 20.69
CA ASP A 357 21.68 4.73 21.41
C ASP A 357 21.29 4.29 22.83
N THR A 358 20.44 5.05 23.54
CA THR A 358 19.91 4.66 24.85
C THR A 358 19.07 3.38 24.75
N ALA A 359 18.14 3.33 23.79
CA ALA A 359 17.26 2.18 23.59
C ALA A 359 18.04 0.92 23.15
N MET A 360 19.04 1.07 22.27
CA MET A 360 19.93 -0.02 21.86
C MET A 360 20.81 -0.52 23.03
N ARG A 361 21.26 0.35 23.94
CA ARG A 361 21.94 -0.07 25.19
C ARG A 361 21.02 -0.92 26.07
N GLN A 362 19.75 -0.53 26.24
CA GLN A 362 18.80 -1.35 27.02
C GLN A 362 18.49 -2.69 26.32
N ALA A 363 18.34 -2.70 24.99
CA ALA A 363 18.11 -3.92 24.23
C ALA A 363 19.29 -4.91 24.32
N LEU A 364 20.54 -4.44 24.27
CA LEU A 364 21.71 -5.30 24.50
C LEU A 364 21.78 -5.87 25.94
N LYS A 365 21.33 -5.13 26.96
CA LYS A 365 21.21 -5.68 28.33
C LYS A 365 20.18 -6.81 28.39
N VAL A 366 19.02 -6.65 27.75
CA VAL A 366 17.98 -7.69 27.69
C VAL A 366 18.48 -8.95 26.96
N TRP A 367 19.27 -8.77 25.89
CA TRP A 367 19.98 -9.86 25.20
C TRP A 367 21.25 -10.35 25.93
N GLN A 368 21.54 -9.87 27.14
CA GLN A 368 22.69 -10.20 27.98
C GLN A 368 24.06 -10.08 27.26
N LYS A 369 24.17 -9.11 26.34
CA LYS A 369 25.39 -8.84 25.57
C LYS A 369 26.27 -7.76 26.22
N PRO A 370 27.59 -7.78 26.00
CA PRO A 370 28.46 -6.68 26.39
C PRO A 370 28.08 -5.38 25.67
N LEU A 371 28.31 -4.26 26.35
CA LEU A 371 28.22 -2.92 25.77
C LEU A 371 29.62 -2.46 25.30
N PRO A 372 29.72 -1.64 24.24
CA PRO A 372 31.01 -1.10 23.81
C PRO A 372 31.53 -0.08 24.84
N THR A 373 32.83 -0.17 25.17
CA THR A 373 33.52 0.74 26.09
C THR A 373 33.60 2.17 25.54
N ASP A 374 33.94 2.30 24.25
CA ASP A 374 33.94 3.56 23.51
C ASP A 374 33.22 3.35 22.17
N GLY A 375 32.10 4.05 21.97
CA GLY A 375 31.35 3.99 20.71
C GLY A 375 29.85 4.26 20.84
N ARG A 376 29.25 4.62 19.70
CA ARG A 376 27.80 4.48 19.46
C ARG A 376 27.50 3.01 19.20
N ILE A 377 26.30 2.57 19.54
CA ILE A 377 25.81 1.26 19.07
C ILE A 377 25.19 1.44 17.69
N ASP A 378 25.61 0.59 16.75
CA ASP A 378 25.02 0.43 15.42
C ASP A 378 24.75 -1.05 15.13
N CYS A 379 24.15 -1.34 13.97
CA CYS A 379 23.79 -2.70 13.59
C CYS A 379 24.99 -3.56 13.17
N ASP A 380 26.14 -2.96 12.85
CA ASP A 380 27.38 -3.70 12.54
C ASP A 380 28.03 -4.20 13.83
N TYR A 381 28.00 -3.41 14.91
CA TYR A 381 28.35 -3.88 16.26
C TYR A 381 27.41 -4.99 16.72
N VAL A 382 26.09 -4.85 16.54
CA VAL A 382 25.10 -5.90 16.85
C VAL A 382 25.37 -7.18 16.06
N ALA A 383 25.74 -7.08 14.77
CA ALA A 383 26.17 -8.20 13.94
C ALA A 383 27.42 -8.90 14.49
N SER A 384 28.42 -8.16 14.98
CA SER A 384 29.62 -8.73 15.60
C SER A 384 29.33 -9.58 16.85
N LEU A 385 28.19 -9.34 17.51
CA LEU A 385 27.73 -10.08 18.69
C LEU A 385 26.88 -11.33 18.36
N GLY A 386 26.72 -11.65 17.08
CA GLY A 386 25.91 -12.78 16.59
C GLY A 386 24.40 -12.53 16.65
N LEU A 387 23.98 -11.27 16.54
CA LEU A 387 22.58 -10.84 16.45
C LEU A 387 22.35 -10.08 15.14
N HIS A 388 21.10 -9.94 14.73
CA HIS A 388 20.70 -9.19 13.54
C HIS A 388 19.71 -8.09 13.92
N CYS A 389 19.84 -6.92 13.30
CA CYS A 389 18.80 -5.91 13.31
C CYS A 389 17.69 -6.29 12.33
N LEU A 390 16.43 -6.09 12.72
CA LEU A 390 15.30 -5.94 11.82
C LEU A 390 14.68 -4.57 12.10
N SER A 391 14.64 -3.69 11.09
CA SER A 391 13.91 -2.42 11.16
C SER A 391 12.97 -2.33 9.98
N ASP A 392 11.70 -2.08 10.30
CA ASP A 392 10.57 -2.21 9.38
C ASP A 392 9.36 -1.43 9.95
N ASN A 393 8.22 -1.50 9.27
CA ASN A 393 6.94 -0.98 9.75
C ASN A 393 5.93 -2.12 9.95
N ALA A 394 5.26 -2.15 11.10
CA ALA A 394 4.27 -3.18 11.45
C ALA A 394 3.04 -2.58 12.15
N SER A 395 1.92 -3.31 12.19
CA SER A 395 0.85 -2.98 13.14
C SER A 395 1.24 -3.42 14.55
N TRP A 396 0.50 -2.97 15.56
CA TRP A 396 0.71 -3.38 16.95
C TRP A 396 0.53 -4.89 17.15
N LYS A 397 -0.44 -5.49 16.45
CA LYS A 397 -0.69 -6.94 16.51
C LYS A 397 0.49 -7.73 15.93
N ASP A 398 1.01 -7.31 14.78
CA ASP A 398 2.10 -8.03 14.09
C ASP A 398 3.42 -7.87 14.85
N LEU A 399 3.66 -6.68 15.44
CA LEU A 399 4.79 -6.43 16.34
C LEU A 399 4.77 -7.37 17.56
N LEU A 400 3.61 -7.55 18.21
CA LEU A 400 3.48 -8.50 19.33
C LEU A 400 3.62 -9.95 18.86
N ALA A 401 3.16 -10.29 17.65
CA ALA A 401 3.27 -11.64 17.09
C ALA A 401 4.72 -12.06 16.75
N LEU A 402 5.64 -11.10 16.54
CA LEU A 402 7.07 -11.37 16.44
C LEU A 402 7.68 -11.80 17.78
N ASP A 403 7.03 -11.46 18.91
CA ASP A 403 7.41 -11.89 20.27
C ASP A 403 8.87 -11.58 20.65
N ARG A 404 9.37 -10.39 20.30
CA ARG A 404 10.71 -9.91 20.67
C ARG A 404 10.66 -8.49 21.23
N PRO A 405 11.44 -8.17 22.28
CA PRO A 405 11.64 -6.79 22.74
C PRO A 405 12.07 -5.87 21.60
N ALA A 406 11.31 -4.80 21.39
CA ALA A 406 11.40 -3.96 20.20
C ALA A 406 11.55 -2.48 20.56
N ILE A 407 12.48 -1.80 19.89
CA ILE A 407 12.68 -0.36 20.00
C ILE A 407 11.67 0.33 19.09
N LEU A 408 10.70 1.03 19.67
CA LEU A 408 9.71 1.80 18.92
C LEU A 408 10.24 3.20 18.66
N GLN A 409 10.08 3.68 17.42
CA GLN A 409 10.36 5.05 17.05
C GLN A 409 9.08 5.88 17.17
N PHE A 410 9.16 7.07 17.75
CA PHE A 410 8.06 8.03 17.80
C PHE A 410 8.48 9.35 17.17
N SER A 411 7.56 10.02 16.48
CA SER A 411 7.80 11.24 15.72
C SER A 411 7.03 12.42 16.31
N LEU A 412 7.71 13.25 17.11
CA LEU A 412 7.14 14.44 17.76
C LEU A 412 7.31 15.70 16.89
N PRO A 413 6.29 16.60 16.81
CA PRO A 413 6.49 17.94 16.26
C PRO A 413 7.41 18.79 17.15
N PRO A 414 8.29 19.65 16.57
CA PRO A 414 8.70 19.73 15.17
C PRO A 414 9.93 18.84 14.92
N GLU A 415 9.76 17.78 14.12
CA GLU A 415 10.82 16.86 13.64
C GLU A 415 11.68 16.15 14.71
N GLN A 416 11.21 16.08 15.96
CA GLN A 416 11.93 15.41 17.04
C GLN A 416 11.60 13.91 17.11
N LYS A 417 12.56 13.06 16.76
CA LYS A 417 12.44 11.61 16.99
C LYS A 417 12.74 11.22 18.44
N ARG A 418 12.07 10.17 18.90
CA ARG A 418 12.26 9.51 20.20
C ARG A 418 12.27 8.00 20.01
N HIS A 419 13.00 7.28 20.87
CA HIS A 419 13.13 5.83 20.81
C HIS A 419 12.99 5.24 22.22
N ALA A 420 12.15 4.22 22.37
CA ALA A 420 11.95 3.51 23.64
C ALA A 420 11.83 2.00 23.42
N LEU A 421 12.35 1.20 24.35
CA LEU A 421 12.31 -0.26 24.28
C LEU A 421 11.01 -0.78 24.91
N LEU A 422 10.12 -1.33 24.08
CA LEU A 422 9.00 -2.16 24.52
C LEU A 422 9.54 -3.52 24.97
N ILE A 423 9.16 -3.96 26.17
CA ILE A 423 9.55 -5.27 26.74
C ILE A 423 8.38 -6.22 26.96
N GLY A 424 7.13 -5.72 26.96
CA GLY A 424 5.96 -6.53 27.28
C GLY A 424 4.65 -5.74 27.28
N VAL A 425 3.56 -6.45 27.58
CA VAL A 425 2.20 -5.93 27.69
C VAL A 425 1.49 -6.62 28.85
N ASP A 426 0.95 -5.86 29.79
CA ASP A 426 0.22 -6.35 30.97
C ASP A 426 -1.13 -5.65 31.03
N LYS A 427 -2.24 -6.39 30.80
CA LYS A 427 -3.63 -5.91 30.91
C LYS A 427 -3.90 -4.60 30.16
N GLY A 428 -3.53 -4.58 28.88
CA GLY A 428 -3.71 -3.42 28.01
C GLY A 428 -2.76 -2.24 28.29
N GLN A 429 -1.76 -2.42 29.15
CA GLN A 429 -0.66 -1.47 29.36
C GLN A 429 0.59 -1.97 28.63
N ALA A 430 1.18 -1.13 27.77
CA ALA A 430 2.50 -1.37 27.20
C ALA A 430 3.58 -1.08 28.25
N ILE A 431 4.56 -1.97 28.38
CA ILE A 431 5.67 -1.86 29.34
C ILE A 431 6.94 -1.42 28.60
N PHE A 432 7.46 -0.25 28.94
CA PHE A 432 8.69 0.32 28.37
C PHE A 432 9.82 0.33 29.41
N ARG A 433 11.00 -0.16 29.01
CA ARG A 433 12.20 -0.21 29.85
C ARG A 433 13.11 0.99 29.58
N PHE A 434 13.32 1.84 30.59
CA PHE A 434 14.28 2.95 30.54
C PHE A 434 15.34 2.78 31.64
N ASP A 435 15.17 3.46 32.78
CA ASP A 435 15.94 3.19 34.00
C ASP A 435 15.14 2.23 34.89
N ASP A 436 13.87 2.57 35.14
CA ASP A 436 12.82 1.68 35.63
C ASP A 436 11.91 1.19 34.47
N ASP A 437 11.06 0.20 34.75
CA ASP A 437 10.02 -0.27 33.84
C ASP A 437 8.72 0.53 34.04
N LEU A 438 8.25 1.17 32.98
CA LEU A 438 7.12 2.10 32.99
C LEU A 438 5.95 1.54 32.19
N ARG A 439 4.74 1.58 32.77
CA ARG A 439 3.49 1.13 32.14
C ARG A 439 2.69 2.34 31.61
N PHE A 440 2.20 2.24 30.38
CA PHE A 440 1.29 3.22 29.77
C PHE A 440 0.16 2.53 29.00
N PRO A 441 -1.05 3.12 28.89
CA PRO A 441 -2.14 2.54 28.11
C PRO A 441 -1.74 2.40 26.63
N ILE A 442 -1.97 1.23 26.02
CA ILE A 442 -1.66 1.00 24.60
C ILE A 442 -2.33 2.07 23.72
N ALA A 443 -3.57 2.45 24.04
CA ALA A 443 -4.31 3.50 23.34
C ALA A 443 -3.61 4.87 23.31
N ASP A 444 -2.73 5.18 24.27
CA ASP A 444 -1.92 6.42 24.24
C ASP A 444 -0.62 6.26 23.45
N VAL A 445 -0.05 5.06 23.43
CA VAL A 445 1.10 4.70 22.58
C VAL A 445 0.73 4.80 21.09
N LEU A 446 -0.41 4.22 20.71
CA LEU A 446 -0.87 4.15 19.32
C LEU A 446 -1.29 5.51 18.73
N LYS A 447 -1.52 6.54 19.55
CA LYS A 447 -1.77 7.92 19.09
C LYS A 447 -0.52 8.61 18.53
N VAL A 448 0.68 8.11 18.84
CA VAL A 448 1.97 8.78 18.54
C VAL A 448 2.99 7.85 17.88
N TRP A 449 2.76 6.53 17.91
CA TRP A 449 3.58 5.55 17.19
C TRP A 449 3.20 5.50 15.71
N ASP A 450 4.20 5.64 14.83
CA ASP A 450 4.03 5.68 13.36
C ASP A 450 4.27 4.30 12.70
N GLY A 451 4.23 3.23 13.49
CA GLY A 451 4.45 1.84 13.06
C GLY A 451 5.93 1.45 12.90
N HIS A 452 6.87 2.41 12.96
CA HIS A 452 8.30 2.13 12.82
C HIS A 452 8.87 1.45 14.07
N PHE A 453 9.61 0.36 13.86
CA PHE A 453 10.36 -0.32 14.91
C PHE A 453 11.77 -0.72 14.47
N LEU A 454 12.60 -1.06 15.47
CA LEU A 454 13.88 -1.74 15.35
C LEU A 454 13.94 -2.81 16.44
N LEU A 455 14.00 -4.09 16.07
CA LEU A 455 14.25 -5.18 17.00
C LEU A 455 15.60 -5.85 16.73
N PHE A 456 16.13 -6.51 17.76
CA PHE A 456 17.24 -7.45 17.61
C PHE A 456 16.67 -8.87 17.62
N TRP A 457 17.17 -9.71 16.72
CA TRP A 457 16.85 -11.14 16.66
C TRP A 457 18.12 -11.96 16.46
N ARG A 458 18.02 -13.28 16.64
CA ARG A 458 19.10 -14.22 16.38
C ARG A 458 18.63 -15.19 15.30
N SER A 459 19.50 -15.52 14.35
CA SER A 459 19.15 -16.56 13.37
C SER A 459 19.24 -17.96 14.01
N PRO A 460 18.28 -18.87 13.75
CA PRO A 460 18.33 -20.26 14.21
C PRO A 460 19.57 -21.04 13.77
N ARG A 461 20.27 -20.59 12.72
CA ARG A 461 21.54 -21.17 12.24
C ARG A 461 22.53 -20.08 11.80
N PRO A 462 23.86 -20.36 11.87
CA PRO A 462 24.86 -19.53 11.20
C PRO A 462 24.52 -19.34 9.70
N ASP A 463 24.87 -18.17 9.17
CA ASP A 463 24.75 -17.79 7.75
C ASP A 463 23.32 -17.87 7.17
N MET A 464 22.29 -17.93 8.02
CA MET A 464 20.89 -18.09 7.62
C MET A 464 20.11 -16.77 7.75
N THR A 465 20.14 -15.93 6.71
CA THR A 465 19.42 -14.64 6.66
C THR A 465 18.25 -14.62 5.68
N ILE A 466 18.29 -15.43 4.62
CA ILE A 466 17.20 -15.57 3.65
C ILE A 466 17.23 -16.93 2.93
N ILE A 467 16.09 -17.60 2.83
CA ILE A 467 15.91 -18.77 1.95
C ILE A 467 14.89 -18.41 0.86
N ALA A 468 15.20 -18.70 -0.39
CA ALA A 468 14.37 -18.36 -1.55
C ALA A 468 14.23 -19.57 -2.50
N PRO A 469 13.16 -19.62 -3.33
CA PRO A 469 12.94 -20.67 -4.32
C PRO A 469 14.12 -20.92 -5.27
N LEU A 470 14.16 -22.14 -5.84
CA LEU A 470 15.16 -22.62 -6.81
C LEU A 470 16.61 -22.70 -6.28
N LYS A 471 16.85 -22.45 -4.99
CA LYS A 471 18.17 -22.64 -4.36
C LYS A 471 18.33 -24.05 -3.79
N ILE A 472 19.59 -24.50 -3.72
CA ILE A 472 20.00 -25.72 -3.00
C ILE A 472 20.80 -25.28 -1.77
N SER A 473 20.41 -25.72 -0.56
CA SER A 473 21.15 -25.44 0.68
C SER A 473 20.78 -26.40 1.82
N SER A 474 21.72 -26.64 2.74
CA SER A 474 21.50 -27.33 4.02
C SER A 474 20.43 -26.66 4.90
N ASN A 475 20.17 -25.36 4.70
CA ASN A 475 19.12 -24.63 5.40
C ASN A 475 17.71 -24.97 4.88
N VAL A 476 17.59 -25.49 3.65
CA VAL A 476 16.31 -25.97 3.08
C VAL A 476 15.84 -27.24 3.78
N ALA A 477 16.76 -28.16 4.12
CA ALA A 477 16.42 -29.38 4.86
C ALA A 477 15.87 -29.06 6.27
N TRP A 478 16.48 -28.09 6.96
CA TRP A 478 15.97 -27.60 8.26
C TRP A 478 14.61 -26.90 8.12
N LEU A 479 14.40 -26.12 7.06
CA LEU A 479 13.12 -25.48 6.82
C LEU A 479 11.99 -26.51 6.60
N ARG A 480 12.26 -27.60 5.88
CA ARG A 480 11.32 -28.72 5.75
C ARG A 480 11.02 -29.37 7.09
N GLU A 481 12.06 -29.65 7.88
CA GLU A 481 11.97 -30.22 9.22
C GLU A 481 11.02 -29.39 10.12
N GLN A 482 11.26 -28.08 10.25
CA GLN A 482 10.41 -27.20 11.07
C GLN A 482 8.97 -27.09 10.56
N LEU A 483 8.76 -26.93 9.25
CA LEU A 483 7.41 -26.85 8.69
C LEU A 483 6.63 -28.17 8.85
N SER A 484 7.30 -29.33 8.80
CA SER A 484 6.67 -30.63 9.04
C SER A 484 6.38 -30.93 10.51
N ALA A 485 7.16 -30.37 11.45
CA ALA A 485 6.95 -30.56 12.88
C ALA A 485 5.58 -30.03 13.36
N GLY A 486 5.04 -29.00 12.68
CA GLY A 486 3.73 -28.42 12.97
C GLY A 486 2.54 -29.04 12.23
N THR A 487 2.73 -29.93 11.25
CA THR A 487 1.63 -30.53 10.47
C THR A 487 1.35 -32.00 10.80
N GLY A 488 2.29 -32.70 11.44
CA GLY A 488 2.14 -34.12 11.80
C GLY A 488 2.26 -35.10 10.63
N GLU A 489 2.67 -34.63 9.45
CA GLU A 489 2.92 -35.48 8.29
C GLU A 489 4.26 -36.21 8.43
N THR A 490 4.21 -37.54 8.49
CA THR A 490 5.41 -38.39 8.50
C THR A 490 6.10 -38.32 7.13
N GLN A 491 7.33 -37.79 7.08
CA GLN A 491 8.10 -37.70 5.84
C GLN A 491 8.35 -39.08 5.22
N ASP A 492 8.26 -39.14 3.89
CA ASP A 492 8.62 -40.32 3.11
C ASP A 492 10.10 -40.68 3.28
N SER A 493 10.44 -41.96 3.11
CA SER A 493 11.73 -42.54 3.53
C SER A 493 12.94 -42.23 2.63
N THR A 494 12.94 -41.07 1.96
CA THR A 494 14.11 -40.49 1.28
C THR A 494 14.52 -39.19 1.97
N GLY A 495 15.80 -39.07 2.33
CA GLY A 495 16.31 -37.99 3.19
C GLY A 495 16.05 -36.58 2.65
N PRO A 496 15.91 -35.57 3.55
CA PRO A 496 15.26 -34.29 3.23
C PRO A 496 15.92 -33.55 2.06
N SER A 497 15.10 -33.25 1.05
CA SER A 497 15.54 -32.57 -0.17
C SER A 497 16.14 -31.20 0.13
N LEU A 498 17.42 -31.04 -0.24
CA LEU A 498 18.18 -29.79 -0.13
C LEU A 498 17.73 -28.71 -1.12
N PHE A 499 16.86 -29.03 -2.08
CA PHE A 499 16.35 -28.11 -3.10
C PHE A 499 15.02 -27.49 -2.66
N PHE A 500 14.86 -26.18 -2.89
CA PHE A 500 13.62 -25.47 -2.62
C PHE A 500 12.69 -25.57 -3.83
N ASP A 501 11.82 -26.58 -3.81
CA ASP A 501 10.78 -26.85 -4.81
C ASP A 501 9.47 -26.11 -4.53
N ASP A 502 8.53 -26.20 -5.48
CA ASP A 502 7.22 -25.55 -5.40
C ASP A 502 6.34 -26.11 -4.28
N ALA A 503 6.55 -27.37 -3.86
CA ALA A 503 5.86 -27.96 -2.71
C ALA A 503 6.31 -27.31 -1.40
N LEU A 504 7.63 -27.13 -1.19
CA LEU A 504 8.13 -26.35 -0.07
C LEU A 504 7.71 -24.88 -0.15
N LYS A 505 7.66 -24.30 -1.36
CA LYS A 505 7.14 -22.95 -1.55
C LYS A 505 5.69 -22.81 -1.08
N ALA A 506 4.82 -23.76 -1.42
CA ALA A 506 3.44 -23.78 -0.96
C ALA A 506 3.36 -23.87 0.58
N ASN A 507 4.17 -24.73 1.21
CA ASN A 507 4.20 -24.86 2.67
C ASN A 507 4.73 -23.59 3.38
N VAL A 508 5.66 -22.86 2.75
CA VAL A 508 6.13 -21.55 3.23
C VAL A 508 5.04 -20.49 3.09
N ILE A 509 4.30 -20.46 1.97
CA ILE A 509 3.16 -19.53 1.78
C ILE A 509 2.05 -19.81 2.81
N GLU A 510 1.70 -21.07 3.05
CA GLU A 510 0.71 -21.45 4.06
C GLU A 510 1.17 -21.13 5.50
N PHE A 511 2.48 -21.17 5.76
CA PHE A 511 3.04 -20.66 7.03
C PHE A 511 2.93 -19.13 7.12
N GLN A 512 3.30 -18.41 6.04
CA GLN A 512 3.24 -16.94 5.99
C GLN A 512 1.81 -16.45 6.18
N HIS A 513 0.83 -17.04 5.46
CA HIS A 513 -0.60 -16.77 5.59
C HIS A 513 -1.10 -16.97 7.04
N ARG A 514 -0.80 -18.12 7.67
CA ARG A 514 -1.19 -18.40 9.07
C ARG A 514 -0.55 -17.47 10.12
N HIS A 515 0.57 -16.82 9.79
CA HIS A 515 1.24 -15.85 10.65
C HIS A 515 1.10 -14.39 10.19
N HIS A 516 0.17 -14.11 9.26
CA HIS A 516 -0.09 -12.77 8.69
C HIS A 516 1.12 -12.09 8.03
N LEU A 517 2.11 -12.88 7.60
CA LEU A 517 3.31 -12.42 6.90
C LEU A 517 3.07 -12.23 5.40
N LEU A 518 4.02 -11.60 4.71
CA LEU A 518 4.01 -11.49 3.25
C LEU A 518 4.09 -12.87 2.57
N GLU A 519 3.03 -13.27 1.86
CA GLU A 519 2.87 -14.57 1.17
C GLU A 519 3.71 -14.70 -0.13
N ASP A 520 5.01 -14.38 -0.09
CA ASP A 520 5.89 -14.44 -1.27
C ASP A 520 6.53 -15.83 -1.51
N GLY A 521 6.51 -16.71 -0.50
CA GLY A 521 7.23 -17.98 -0.51
C GLY A 521 8.74 -17.84 -0.29
N ILE A 522 9.18 -16.75 0.35
CA ILE A 522 10.59 -16.44 0.67
C ILE A 522 10.74 -16.32 2.19
N VAL A 523 11.60 -17.15 2.77
CA VAL A 523 11.86 -17.15 4.22
C VAL A 523 12.87 -16.06 4.54
N GLY A 524 12.40 -14.83 4.63
CA GLY A 524 13.13 -13.66 5.14
C GLY A 524 13.07 -13.52 6.67
N ALA A 525 13.67 -12.44 7.21
CA ALA A 525 13.88 -12.23 8.65
C ALA A 525 12.61 -12.40 9.52
N GLN A 526 11.47 -11.80 9.13
CA GLN A 526 10.20 -11.96 9.86
C GLN A 526 9.79 -13.45 9.93
N THR A 527 9.79 -14.15 8.80
CA THR A 527 9.48 -15.59 8.72
C THR A 527 10.44 -16.44 9.57
N LEU A 528 11.73 -16.06 9.65
CA LEU A 528 12.72 -16.73 10.50
C LEU A 528 12.44 -16.52 11.99
N ILE A 529 11.98 -15.35 12.41
CA ILE A 529 11.59 -15.05 13.81
C ILE A 529 10.35 -15.88 14.20
N HIS A 530 9.32 -15.93 13.34
CA HIS A 530 8.14 -16.76 13.60
C HIS A 530 8.45 -18.26 13.64
N LEU A 531 9.46 -18.74 12.89
CA LEU A 531 9.96 -20.10 13.02
C LEU A 531 10.73 -20.31 14.34
N ASP A 532 11.64 -19.39 14.72
CA ASP A 532 12.37 -19.41 16.01
C ASP A 532 11.41 -19.56 17.20
N ASN A 533 10.29 -18.80 17.18
CA ASN A 533 9.21 -18.84 18.17
C ASN A 533 8.56 -20.23 18.32
N GLN A 534 8.49 -21.04 17.27
CA GLN A 534 7.94 -22.40 17.34
C GLN A 534 8.97 -23.43 17.79
N THR A 535 10.26 -23.19 17.55
CA THR A 535 11.34 -24.14 17.87
C THR A 535 11.72 -24.21 19.35
N GLY A 536 11.27 -23.25 20.18
CA GLY A 536 11.56 -23.25 21.61
C GLY A 536 13.05 -23.05 21.94
N ALA A 537 13.77 -22.25 21.15
CA ALA A 537 15.16 -21.92 21.41
C ALA A 537 15.26 -20.91 22.57
N ASP A 538 15.28 -21.40 23.83
CA ASP A 538 15.37 -20.72 25.15
C ASP A 538 16.53 -19.69 25.34
N THR A 539 17.17 -19.24 24.26
CA THR A 539 18.25 -18.26 24.23
C THR A 539 17.86 -16.90 23.62
N SER A 540 16.64 -16.78 23.10
CA SER A 540 16.02 -15.53 22.65
C SER A 540 15.21 -14.91 23.81
N PRO A 541 15.27 -13.58 24.05
CA PRO A 541 14.36 -12.91 24.98
C PRO A 541 13.01 -12.65 24.29
N HIS A 542 11.92 -13.02 24.96
CA HIS A 542 10.54 -12.88 24.51
C HIS A 542 9.89 -11.60 25.06
N LEU A 543 8.67 -11.27 24.62
CA LEU A 543 7.88 -10.19 25.22
C LEU A 543 7.15 -10.69 26.48
N GLU A 544 7.18 -9.89 27.54
CA GLU A 544 6.43 -10.16 28.79
C GLU A 544 4.93 -9.87 28.56
N ILE A 545 4.20 -10.78 27.90
CA ILE A 545 2.77 -10.65 27.61
C ILE A 545 1.93 -11.32 28.71
N THR A 546 1.02 -10.57 29.33
CA THR A 546 0.07 -11.02 30.36
C THR A 546 -1.34 -10.48 30.05
N GLU A 547 -2.31 -11.39 29.97
CA GLU A 547 -3.75 -11.09 29.79
C GLU A 547 -4.37 -10.37 31.00
#